data_AF-D8UJ76-F1
#
_entry.id   AF-D8UJ76-F1
#
_cell.length_a   1.000
_cell.length_b   1.000
_cell.length_c   1.000
_cell.angle_alpha   90.00
_cell.angle_beta   90.00
_cell.angle_gamma   90.00
#
_symmetry.space_group_name_H-M   'P 1'
#
loop_
_entity.id
_entity.type
_entity.pdbx_description
1 polymer ?
#
loop_
_entity_poly.entity_id
_entity_poly.type
_entity_poly.pdbx_seq_one_letter_code
_entity_poly.pdbx_strand_id
1 'polypeptide(L)'
;IALYFSAHWCPPCRQFTPKLAATYKSFKETHPRAADWEIIFVSWDTDQTSFAEYYQEMPWLALPFQMRDIADDLTKLYKVNGIPTLVLVDGGTGELITKQGREAILDDPTCAKFPWLPEP
;
A
#
# COMPACT_ATOMS: atom_id res chain seq x y z
N ILE A 1 -0.48 8.60 4.70
CA ILE A 1 0.33 7.35 4.56
C ILE A 1 -0.57 6.25 4.00
N ALA A 2 -0.05 5.40 3.12
CA ALA A 2 -0.75 4.21 2.65
C ALA A 2 0.02 2.94 3.05
N LEU A 3 -0.62 2.06 3.80
CA LEU A 3 -0.09 0.75 4.21
C LEU A 3 -0.48 -0.28 3.16
N TYR A 4 0.52 -0.83 2.47
CA TYR A 4 0.33 -1.80 1.40
C TYR A 4 0.63 -3.22 1.89
N PHE A 5 -0.41 -4.01 2.14
CA PHE A 5 -0.31 -5.39 2.57
C PHE A 5 -0.24 -6.31 1.35
N SER A 6 0.86 -7.03 1.20
CA SER A 6 1.15 -7.83 0.01
C SER A 6 2.22 -8.89 0.25
N ALA A 7 2.40 -9.81 -0.68
CA ALA A 7 3.45 -10.83 -0.62
C ALA A 7 3.88 -11.30 -2.01
N HIS A 8 5.12 -11.75 -2.12
CA HIS A 8 5.71 -12.26 -3.35
C HIS A 8 4.97 -13.50 -3.86
N TRP A 9 4.63 -14.43 -2.98
CA TRP A 9 3.98 -15.70 -3.32
C TRP A 9 2.56 -15.52 -3.86
N CYS A 10 1.91 -14.38 -3.59
CA CYS A 10 0.51 -14.10 -3.89
C CYS A 10 0.31 -13.68 -5.37
N PRO A 11 -0.39 -14.48 -6.21
CA PRO A 11 -0.60 -14.13 -7.62
C PRO A 11 -1.34 -12.80 -7.88
N PRO A 12 -2.46 -12.47 -7.21
CA PRO A 12 -3.12 -11.18 -7.44
C PRO A 12 -2.25 -10.00 -6.98
N CYS A 13 -1.35 -10.21 -6.01
CA CYS A 13 -0.39 -9.23 -5.53
C CYS A 13 0.62 -8.86 -6.63
N ARG A 14 1.22 -9.87 -7.26
CA ARG A 14 2.15 -9.67 -8.39
C ARG A 14 1.50 -8.97 -9.60
N GLN A 15 0.18 -9.13 -9.78
CA GLN A 15 -0.55 -8.40 -10.82
C GLN A 15 -0.87 -6.94 -10.44
N PHE A 16 -1.07 -6.66 -9.16
CA PHE A 16 -1.46 -5.34 -8.67
C PHE A 16 -0.26 -4.42 -8.44
N THR A 17 0.85 -4.93 -7.90
CA THR A 17 2.04 -4.11 -7.58
C THR A 17 2.55 -3.26 -8.74
N PRO A 18 2.68 -3.78 -9.99
CA PRO A 18 3.13 -2.96 -11.10
C PRO A 18 2.17 -1.79 -11.42
N LYS A 19 0.85 -2.00 -11.26
CA LYS A 19 -0.16 -0.94 -11.44
C LYS A 19 -0.02 0.12 -10.37
N LEU A 20 0.07 -0.29 -9.11
CA LEU A 20 0.28 0.62 -7.99
C LEU A 20 1.59 1.41 -8.14
N ALA A 21 2.68 0.76 -8.57
CA ALA A 21 3.98 1.41 -8.82
C ALA A 21 3.89 2.45 -9.93
N ALA A 22 3.20 2.16 -11.03
CA ALA A 22 2.99 3.12 -12.11
C ALA A 22 2.16 4.33 -11.65
N THR A 23 1.04 4.07 -10.95
CA THR A 23 0.18 5.14 -10.40
C THR A 23 0.93 6.00 -9.39
N TYR A 24 1.69 5.40 -8.47
CA TYR A 24 2.50 6.12 -7.50
C TYR A 24 3.56 7.00 -8.16
N LYS A 25 4.30 6.49 -9.15
CA LYS A 25 5.30 7.28 -9.88
C LYS A 25 4.64 8.48 -10.58
N SER A 26 3.55 8.25 -11.31
CA SER A 26 2.81 9.33 -11.97
C SER A 26 2.28 10.36 -10.98
N PHE A 27 1.75 9.92 -9.83
CA PHE A 27 1.27 10.79 -8.77
C PHE A 27 2.40 11.67 -8.22
N LYS A 28 3.56 11.07 -7.92
CA LYS A 28 4.73 11.79 -7.40
C LYS A 28 5.26 12.83 -8.39
N GLU A 29 5.15 12.56 -9.69
CA GLU A 29 5.66 13.46 -10.75
C GLU A 29 4.69 14.58 -11.11
N THR A 30 3.38 14.33 -11.09
CA THR A 30 2.39 15.20 -11.75
C THR A 30 1.29 15.73 -10.84
N HIS A 31 1.03 15.09 -9.70
CA HIS A 31 -0.11 15.45 -8.88
C HIS A 31 0.22 16.64 -7.95
N PRO A 32 -0.65 17.66 -7.82
CA PRO A 32 -0.40 18.82 -6.94
C PRO A 32 -0.16 18.43 -5.47
N ARG A 33 -0.64 17.25 -5.07
CA ARG A 33 -0.49 16.68 -3.72
C ARG A 33 0.62 15.63 -3.61
N ALA A 34 1.61 15.63 -4.50
CA ALA A 34 2.71 14.64 -4.52
C ALA A 34 3.42 14.49 -3.16
N ALA A 35 3.54 15.57 -2.39
CA ALA A 35 4.16 15.57 -1.06
C ALA A 35 3.31 14.87 0.03
N ASP A 36 2.01 14.71 -0.18
CA ASP A 36 1.07 14.21 0.83
C ASP A 36 1.00 12.69 0.90
N TRP A 37 1.51 11.99 -0.11
CA TRP A 37 1.33 10.54 -0.24
C TRP A 37 2.65 9.80 -0.16
N GLU A 38 2.72 8.82 0.74
CA GLU A 38 3.79 7.84 0.78
C GLU A 38 3.19 6.46 1.02
N ILE A 39 3.80 5.42 0.44
CA ILE A 39 3.42 4.02 0.62
C ILE A 39 4.47 3.34 1.50
N ILE A 40 3.99 2.54 2.46
CA ILE A 40 4.80 1.64 3.27
C ILE A 40 4.34 0.22 2.98
N PHE A 41 5.23 -0.58 2.39
CA PHE A 41 5.01 -2.00 2.17
C PHE A 41 5.04 -2.76 3.51
N VAL A 42 3.95 -3.46 3.80
CA VAL A 42 3.78 -4.35 4.94
C VAL A 42 3.72 -5.79 4.41
N SER A 43 4.87 -6.46 4.44
CA SER A 43 5.02 -7.77 3.82
C SER A 43 4.34 -8.90 4.60
N TRP A 44 3.67 -9.78 3.86
CA TRP A 44 3.18 -11.08 4.31
C TRP A 44 4.06 -12.24 3.79
N ASP A 45 5.24 -11.95 3.26
CA ASP A 45 6.23 -12.98 2.95
C ASP A 45 6.68 -13.69 4.21
N THR A 46 7.04 -14.97 4.08
CA THR A 46 7.44 -15.82 5.22
C THR A 46 8.95 -15.86 5.42
N ASP A 47 9.72 -15.32 4.48
CA ASP A 47 11.17 -15.31 4.53
C ASP A 47 11.76 -14.00 3.95
N GLN A 48 12.97 -13.68 4.39
CA GLN A 48 13.69 -12.46 4.05
C GLN A 48 14.04 -12.37 2.55
N THR A 49 14.26 -13.51 1.89
CA THR A 49 14.65 -13.56 0.48
C THR A 49 13.48 -13.17 -0.40
N SER A 50 12.32 -13.81 -0.22
CA SER A 50 11.08 -13.49 -0.92
C SER A 50 10.68 -12.02 -0.72
N PHE A 51 10.81 -11.50 0.51
CA PHE A 51 10.61 -10.08 0.79
C PHE A 51 11.54 -9.19 -0.04
N ALA A 52 12.84 -9.48 -0.01
CA ALA A 52 13.85 -8.65 -0.65
C ALA A 52 13.72 -8.65 -2.18
N GLU A 53 13.45 -9.82 -2.78
CA GLU A 53 13.21 -9.95 -4.22
C GLU A 53 12.00 -9.13 -4.65
N TYR A 54 10.87 -9.28 -3.95
CA TYR A 54 9.64 -8.58 -4.32
C TYR A 54 9.71 -7.07 -4.11
N TYR A 55 10.41 -6.62 -3.07
CA TYR A 55 10.58 -5.20 -2.79
C TYR A 55 11.39 -4.46 -3.87
N GLN A 56 12.21 -5.15 -4.67
CA GLN A 56 12.93 -4.53 -5.79
C GLN A 56 12.00 -3.91 -6.84
N GLU A 57 10.75 -4.38 -6.93
CA GLU A 57 9.75 -3.85 -7.87
C GLU A 57 9.06 -2.57 -7.37
N MET A 58 9.33 -2.15 -6.13
CA MET A 58 8.56 -1.13 -5.42
C MET A 58 9.33 0.20 -5.30
N PRO A 59 8.78 1.33 -5.78
CA PRO A 59 9.44 2.64 -5.72
C PRO A 59 9.18 3.41 -4.41
N TRP A 60 8.78 2.72 -3.34
CA TRP A 60 8.36 3.30 -2.06
C TRP A 60 9.02 2.60 -0.87
N LEU A 61 8.66 2.95 0.36
CA LEU A 61 9.27 2.43 1.59
C LEU A 61 8.71 1.07 1.99
N ALA A 62 9.43 0.35 2.86
CA ALA A 62 8.94 -0.88 3.48
C ALA A 62 9.11 -0.85 5.00
N LEU A 63 8.19 -1.49 5.70
CA LEU A 63 8.42 -1.92 7.07
C LEU A 63 9.54 -2.98 7.05
N PRO A 64 10.63 -2.83 7.83
CA PRO A 64 11.69 -3.83 7.87
C PRO A 64 11.13 -5.22 8.17
N PHE A 65 11.56 -6.23 7.42
CA PHE A 65 11.04 -7.60 7.51
C PHE A 65 11.11 -8.18 8.94
N GLN A 66 12.09 -7.77 9.74
CA GLN A 66 12.28 -8.19 11.13
C GLN A 66 11.16 -7.69 12.07
N MET A 67 10.44 -6.62 11.71
CA MET A 67 9.36 -6.06 12.52
C MET A 67 8.05 -6.81 12.32
N ARG A 68 8.08 -8.14 12.48
CA ARG A 68 6.93 -9.03 12.27
C ARG A 68 5.77 -8.72 13.20
N ASP A 69 6.05 -8.44 14.47
CA ASP A 69 5.02 -8.10 15.46
C ASP A 69 4.23 -6.84 15.05
N ILE A 70 4.93 -5.83 14.51
CA ILE A 70 4.28 -4.61 14.00
C ILE A 70 3.45 -4.91 12.76
N ALA A 71 3.94 -5.74 11.84
CA ALA A 71 3.18 -6.16 10.66
C ALA A 71 1.88 -6.90 11.06
N ASP A 72 1.96 -7.76 12.06
CA ASP A 72 0.83 -8.52 12.60
C ASP A 72 -0.18 -7.60 13.30
N ASP A 73 0.30 -6.64 14.10
CA ASP A 73 -0.56 -5.68 14.78
C ASP A 73 -1.28 -4.75 13.81
N LEU A 74 -0.60 -4.27 12.76
CA LEU A 74 -1.23 -3.50 11.69
C LEU A 74 -2.28 -4.33 10.93
N THR A 75 -1.96 -5.59 10.63
CA THR A 75 -2.87 -6.54 9.97
C THR A 75 -4.17 -6.71 10.78
N LYS A 76 -4.04 -6.89 12.11
CA LYS A 76 -5.19 -7.01 13.03
C LYS A 76 -5.97 -5.71 13.16
N LEU A 77 -5.27 -4.58 13.36
CA LEU A 77 -5.86 -3.25 13.54
C LEU A 77 -6.77 -2.89 12.37
N TYR A 78 -6.27 -3.09 11.14
CA TYR A 78 -7.04 -2.78 9.93
C TYR A 78 -7.93 -3.93 9.46
N LYS A 79 -7.94 -5.07 10.16
CA LYS A 79 -8.73 -6.27 9.84
C LYS A 79 -8.48 -6.75 8.41
N VAL A 80 -7.21 -6.81 8.02
CA VAL A 80 -6.79 -7.25 6.69
C VAL A 80 -6.93 -8.77 6.62
N ASN A 81 -7.96 -9.25 5.90
CA ASN A 81 -8.26 -10.68 5.75
C ASN A 81 -7.74 -11.26 4.42
N GLY A 82 -7.14 -10.45 3.57
CA GLY A 82 -6.64 -10.88 2.27
C GLY A 82 -5.71 -9.84 1.64
N ILE A 83 -4.91 -10.30 0.68
CA ILE A 83 -3.94 -9.49 -0.04
C ILE A 83 -4.13 -9.61 -1.58
N PRO A 84 -3.79 -8.58 -2.36
CA PRO A 84 -3.29 -7.28 -1.92
C PRO A 84 -4.39 -6.42 -1.27
N THR A 85 -4.03 -5.65 -0.24
CA THR A 85 -4.88 -4.64 0.43
C THR A 85 -4.08 -3.35 0.59
N LEU A 86 -4.70 -2.19 0.33
CA LEU A 86 -4.09 -0.87 0.50
C LEU A 86 -4.97 -0.03 1.44
N VAL A 87 -4.43 0.30 2.61
CA VAL A 87 -5.12 1.10 3.63
C VAL A 87 -4.52 2.49 3.68
N LEU A 88 -5.33 3.53 3.56
CA LEU A 88 -4.89 4.91 3.72
C LEU A 88 -5.24 5.42 5.11
N VAL A 89 -4.27 6.07 5.73
CA VAL A 89 -4.40 6.76 7.01
C VAL A 89 -3.79 8.15 6.93
N ASP A 90 -4.31 9.07 7.72
CA ASP A 90 -3.71 10.38 7.89
C ASP A 90 -2.33 10.24 8.55
N GLY A 91 -1.32 10.92 8.01
CA GLY A 91 0.05 10.79 8.50
C GLY A 91 0.32 11.54 9.82
N GLY A 92 -0.47 12.56 10.14
CA GLY A 92 -0.33 13.36 11.35
C GLY A 92 -1.18 12.82 12.51
N THR A 93 -2.41 12.39 12.23
CA THR A 93 -3.35 11.91 13.27
C THR A 93 -3.38 10.40 13.40
N GLY A 94 -3.00 9.65 12.36
CA GLY A 94 -3.16 8.20 12.29
C GLY A 94 -4.59 7.74 12.05
N GLU A 95 -5.53 8.66 11.80
CA GLU A 95 -6.92 8.32 11.53
C GLU A 95 -7.09 7.58 10.20
N LEU A 96 -8.02 6.64 10.18
CA LEU A 96 -8.34 5.87 8.98
C LEU A 96 -9.02 6.77 7.94
N ILE A 97 -8.44 6.86 6.75
CA ILE A 97 -9.05 7.51 5.58
C ILE A 97 -9.89 6.49 4.82
N THR A 98 -9.29 5.39 4.37
CA THR A 98 -10.01 4.33 3.66
C THR A 98 -9.29 2.99 3.74
N LYS A 99 -10.04 1.89 3.66
CA LYS A 99 -9.52 0.52 3.49
C LYS A 99 -9.62 0.01 2.05
N GLN A 100 -10.26 0.79 1.17
CA GLN A 100 -10.58 0.43 -0.21
C GLN A 100 -9.56 1.03 -1.19
N GLY A 101 -8.31 1.24 -0.74
CA GLY A 101 -7.28 1.87 -1.55
C GLY A 101 -6.92 1.04 -2.78
N ARG A 102 -7.08 -0.29 -2.72
CA ARG A 102 -6.83 -1.16 -3.88
C ARG A 102 -7.84 -0.88 -4.98
N GLU A 103 -9.12 -0.88 -4.64
CA GLU A 103 -10.23 -0.60 -5.54
C GLU A 103 -10.09 0.81 -6.10
N ALA A 104 -9.80 1.79 -5.24
CA ALA A 104 -9.59 3.17 -5.64
C ALA A 104 -8.49 3.33 -6.70
N ILE A 105 -7.36 2.62 -6.58
CA ILE A 105 -6.29 2.65 -7.59
C ILE A 105 -6.73 2.04 -8.92
N LEU A 106 -7.61 1.02 -8.89
CA LEU A 106 -8.13 0.38 -10.10
C LEU A 106 -9.20 1.23 -10.79
N ASP A 107 -10.05 1.90 -10.02
CA ASP A 107 -11.20 2.66 -10.51
C ASP A 107 -10.84 4.12 -10.87
N ASP A 108 -9.82 4.68 -10.22
CA ASP A 108 -9.32 6.05 -10.43
C ASP A 108 -7.80 6.04 -10.69
N PRO A 109 -7.35 5.56 -11.87
CA PRO A 109 -5.92 5.44 -12.19
C PRO A 109 -5.20 6.79 -12.25
N THR A 110 -5.94 7.89 -12.40
CA THR A 110 -5.42 9.27 -12.40
C THR A 110 -5.34 9.90 -11.02
N CYS A 111 -5.84 9.22 -9.99
CA CYS A 111 -5.92 9.72 -8.60
C CYS A 111 -6.71 11.04 -8.46
N ALA A 112 -7.68 11.29 -9.34
CA ALA A 112 -8.49 12.51 -9.32
C ALA A 112 -9.33 12.66 -8.04
N LYS A 113 -9.69 11.54 -7.41
CA LYS A 113 -10.45 11.49 -6.16
C LYS A 113 -9.56 11.33 -4.92
N PHE A 114 -8.23 11.40 -5.05
CA PHE A 114 -7.32 11.27 -3.91
C PHE A 114 -7.66 12.29 -2.79
N PRO A 115 -7.82 11.87 -1.51
CA PRO A 115 -7.30 10.64 -0.90
C PRO A 115 -8.34 9.51 -0.78
N TRP A 116 -9.35 9.48 -1.64
CA TRP A 116 -10.39 8.45 -1.71
C TRP A 116 -11.14 8.29 -0.38
N LEU A 117 -11.70 9.41 0.11
CA LEU A 117 -12.58 9.41 1.26
C LEU A 117 -13.79 8.48 1.01
N PRO A 118 -14.34 7.82 2.05
CA PRO A 118 -15.53 7.01 1.90
C PRO A 118 -16.68 7.85 1.34
N GLU A 119 -17.38 7.32 0.34
CA GLU A 119 -18.61 7.94 -0.14
C GLU A 119 -19.73 7.76 0.93
N PRO A 120 -20.56 8.77 1.19
CA PRO A 120 -21.61 8.75 2.22
C PRO A 120 -22.73 7.75 1.95
#